data_AF-A0A915C1H7-F1
#
_entry.id   AF-A0A915C1H7-F1
#
_cell.length_a   1.000
_cell.length_b   1.000
_cell.length_c   1.000
_cell.angle_alpha   90.00
_cell.angle_beta   90.00
_cell.angle_gamma   90.00
#
_symmetry.space_group_name_H-M   'P 1'
#
loop_
_entity.id
_entity.type
_entity.pdbx_description
1 polymer ?
#
loop_
_entity_poly.entity_id
_entity_poly.type
_entity_poly.pdbx_seq_one_letter_code
_entity_poly.pdbx_strand_id
1 'polypeptide(L)'
;RMIEGMWCLTYVHVLVVVSTRLVNGMRITGTWSTKNGPVSVLAKFGFQQTDPLETKNKHSRGFIYGNVSSEEVYTSRAVLFIVPQTLLSSFFLDSVYGQTCESMLQNVSRLAFETKCMPEGKGDIMRWVPCPKGSLCEDETDPTKVIKGYQMTLRIEEPYTPEYWYVLLVGCNLDANCSWIPSAGDISVSYDIWLTNGSPLLQYLNPFTHQFSFDEQDSAEMYLIFLLLYVILCLCQWRALYLVQQPRMLPRQKLLTCIIATKTVGLILQSINVVVFAYDGRGVVIARLCGEMCRSWSVCVLCLLLILLSRGWSFNDVSSSSSNRVTVLIWAILTTAHFALLFVNFFFIDDILHDIDVFKSWPGYGMLVIRMIEALWFLTEMRTSIDKEQDDDKAEFLAHIGAGYLVWFVYPSGLGVIVSFISVLWRFKIILAITTIANFLAIACLVHLFWPTGVNKRYFLADVSFYRRMNRANSAEMEDFEQLLIANEMRSDSDFPPEDNFQGI
;
A
#
# COMPACT_ATOMS: atom_id res chain seq x y z
N ARG A 1 28.85 -11.32 -1.42
CA ARG A 1 29.39 -10.14 -0.71
C ARG A 1 28.61 -8.86 -0.96
N MET A 2 28.55 -8.27 -2.17
CA MET A 2 27.78 -7.02 -2.40
C MET A 2 26.25 -7.21 -2.25
N ILE A 3 25.70 -8.31 -2.77
CA ILE A 3 24.28 -8.66 -2.58
C ILE A 3 24.00 -8.99 -1.10
N GLU A 4 24.89 -9.69 -0.42
CA GLU A 4 24.79 -10.04 1.03
C GLU A 4 24.83 -8.80 1.94
N GLY A 5 25.62 -7.78 1.60
CA GLY A 5 25.62 -6.49 2.32
C GLY A 5 24.33 -5.69 2.14
N MET A 6 23.66 -5.84 0.99
CA MET A 6 22.37 -5.21 0.70
C MET A 6 21.24 -5.78 1.58
N TRP A 7 21.30 -7.08 1.92
CA TRP A 7 20.39 -7.73 2.88
C TRP A 7 20.58 -7.23 4.32
N CYS A 8 21.79 -6.83 4.69
CA CYS A 8 22.11 -6.35 6.03
C CYS A 8 21.68 -4.88 6.24
N LEU A 9 21.88 -4.03 5.23
CA LEU A 9 21.41 -2.63 5.24
C LEU A 9 19.88 -2.51 5.16
N THR A 10 19.21 -3.43 4.46
CA THR A 10 17.73 -3.48 4.41
C THR A 10 17.09 -3.86 5.74
N TYR A 11 17.78 -4.66 6.57
CA TYR A 11 17.27 -5.05 7.89
C TYR A 11 17.29 -3.90 8.92
N VAL A 12 18.26 -2.99 8.81
CA VAL A 12 18.47 -1.89 9.78
C VAL A 12 17.47 -0.75 9.60
N HIS A 13 16.93 -0.53 8.40
CA HIS A 13 15.93 0.52 8.16
C HIS A 13 14.49 0.14 8.57
N VAL A 14 14.22 -1.15 8.80
CA VAL A 14 12.86 -1.65 9.13
C VAL A 14 12.52 -1.51 10.62
N LEU A 15 13.50 -1.19 11.47
CA LEU A 15 13.35 -1.14 12.94
C LEU A 15 13.26 0.28 13.51
N VAL A 16 12.50 1.16 12.86
CA VAL A 16 12.05 2.40 13.52
C VAL A 16 10.79 2.09 14.33
N VAL A 17 10.94 2.24 15.64
CA VAL A 17 9.96 2.04 16.70
C VAL A 17 8.62 2.70 16.37
N VAL A 18 7.61 1.88 16.11
CA VAL A 18 6.23 2.32 15.91
C VAL A 18 5.51 2.27 17.25
N SER A 19 5.43 3.42 17.91
CA SER A 19 4.47 3.67 19.00
C SER A 19 3.14 4.13 18.37
N THR A 20 2.23 3.20 18.10
CA THR A 20 0.91 3.50 17.52
C THR A 20 -0.17 3.67 18.58
N ARG A 21 -0.74 4.87 18.69
CA ARG A 21 -2.21 4.98 18.77
C ARG A 21 -2.69 5.34 17.37
N LEU A 22 -2.96 4.32 16.57
CA LEU A 22 -3.56 4.46 15.24
C LEU A 22 -4.85 3.66 15.26
N VAL A 23 -5.96 4.37 15.43
CA VAL A 23 -7.30 3.84 15.22
C VAL A 23 -7.80 4.51 13.95
N ASN A 24 -7.92 3.74 12.87
CA ASN A 24 -8.82 4.05 11.77
C ASN A 24 -9.31 2.71 11.23
N GLY A 25 -10.42 2.28 11.82
CA GLY A 25 -11.25 1.17 11.38
C GLY A 25 -12.71 1.62 11.47
N MET A 26 -13.58 1.01 10.68
CA MET A 26 -15.03 1.25 10.71
C MET A 26 -15.73 0.88 12.00
N ARG A 27 -15.08 0.06 12.81
CA ARG A 27 -15.37 0.04 14.24
C ARG A 27 -14.49 1.07 14.93
N ILE A 28 -15.04 2.26 15.11
CA ILE A 28 -14.37 3.34 15.82
C ILE A 28 -14.52 3.13 17.32
N THR A 29 -13.40 3.07 18.04
CA THR A 29 -13.41 3.16 19.51
C THR A 29 -12.48 4.25 20.00
N GLY A 30 -12.92 4.97 21.02
CA GLY A 30 -12.11 5.99 21.65
C GLY A 30 -12.84 6.70 22.77
N THR A 31 -12.21 7.79 23.22
CA THR A 31 -12.75 8.68 24.23
C THR A 31 -12.67 10.10 23.71
N TRP A 32 -13.76 10.84 23.83
CA TRP A 32 -13.81 12.25 23.49
C TRP A 32 -14.21 13.07 24.72
N SER A 33 -13.69 14.29 24.81
CA SER A 33 -14.10 15.26 25.81
C SER A 33 -14.20 16.64 25.20
N THR A 34 -15.22 17.40 25.62
CA THR A 34 -15.43 18.79 25.20
C THR A 34 -14.25 19.71 25.56
N LYS A 35 -13.41 19.33 26.53
CA LYS A 35 -12.15 20.02 26.87
C LYS A 35 -11.17 20.09 25.70
N ASN A 36 -11.12 19.04 24.87
CA ASN A 36 -10.15 18.93 23.79
C ASN A 36 -10.58 19.69 22.52
N GLY A 37 -11.81 20.22 22.50
CA GLY A 37 -12.37 20.97 21.40
C GLY A 37 -13.90 20.80 21.32
N PRO A 38 -14.62 21.80 20.78
CA PRO A 38 -16.09 21.77 20.66
C PRO A 38 -16.59 20.76 19.62
N VAL A 39 -15.74 20.35 18.66
CA VAL A 39 -16.08 19.41 17.59
C VAL A 39 -14.97 18.39 17.44
N SER A 40 -15.34 17.12 17.22
CA SER A 40 -14.42 16.05 16.88
C SER A 40 -14.98 15.20 15.76
N VAL A 41 -14.19 14.99 14.70
CA VAL A 41 -14.50 14.04 13.62
C VAL A 41 -14.02 12.67 14.04
N LEU A 42 -14.94 11.71 14.15
CA LEU A 42 -14.64 10.35 14.57
C LEU A 42 -14.32 9.44 13.40
N ALA A 43 -15.08 9.55 12.31
CA ALA A 43 -14.89 8.72 11.12
C ALA A 43 -15.46 9.39 9.88
N LYS A 44 -14.93 8.95 8.74
CA LYS A 44 -15.44 9.20 7.39
C LYS A 44 -15.82 7.84 6.79
N PHE A 45 -16.98 7.76 6.16
CA PHE A 45 -17.46 6.52 5.55
C PHE A 45 -18.36 6.77 4.34
N GLY A 46 -18.09 6.05 3.24
CA GLY A 46 -18.87 6.09 2.02
C GLY A 46 -20.01 5.09 2.08
N PHE A 47 -21.25 5.57 2.11
CA PHE A 47 -22.42 4.71 2.06
C PHE A 47 -22.81 4.40 0.61
N GLN A 48 -23.09 3.14 0.33
CA GLN A 48 -23.52 2.69 -0.99
C GLN A 48 -24.97 3.12 -1.27
N GLN A 49 -25.31 3.19 -2.55
CA GLN A 49 -26.69 3.44 -2.97
C GLN A 49 -27.60 2.32 -2.47
N THR A 50 -28.77 2.71 -1.95
CA THR A 50 -29.82 1.76 -1.56
C THR A 50 -30.41 1.12 -2.80
N ASP A 51 -30.56 -0.21 -2.81
CA ASP A 51 -31.15 -0.92 -3.95
C ASP A 51 -32.62 -0.45 -4.14
N PRO A 52 -32.95 0.19 -5.28
CA PRO A 52 -34.30 0.69 -5.55
C PRO A 52 -35.34 -0.43 -5.64
N LEU A 53 -34.92 -1.69 -5.86
CA LEU A 53 -35.80 -2.85 -5.91
C LEU A 53 -36.22 -3.33 -4.51
N GLU A 54 -35.50 -2.94 -3.45
CA GLU A 54 -35.81 -3.32 -2.07
C GLU A 54 -36.93 -2.45 -1.48
N THR A 55 -38.18 -2.89 -1.66
CA THR A 55 -39.36 -2.10 -1.25
C THR A 55 -39.72 -2.22 0.23
N LYS A 56 -39.37 -3.33 0.90
CA LYS A 56 -39.85 -3.64 2.27
C LYS A 56 -38.77 -3.69 3.35
N ASN A 57 -37.64 -4.35 3.09
CA ASN A 57 -36.68 -4.65 4.16
C ASN A 57 -35.41 -3.78 4.13
N LYS A 58 -35.24 -2.90 3.11
CA LYS A 58 -34.11 -1.95 2.93
C LYS A 58 -32.81 -2.46 3.55
N HIS A 59 -32.40 -3.66 3.15
CA HIS A 59 -31.25 -4.34 3.73
C HIS A 59 -29.93 -3.81 3.17
N SER A 60 -29.98 -3.17 2.00
CA SER A 60 -28.85 -2.57 1.29
C SER A 60 -28.40 -1.21 1.84
N ARG A 61 -29.21 -0.57 2.70
CA ARG A 61 -28.93 0.78 3.23
C ARG A 61 -27.76 0.81 4.22
N GLY A 62 -27.24 1.99 4.49
CA GLY A 62 -26.19 2.22 5.48
C GLY A 62 -26.69 2.13 6.92
N PHE A 63 -25.86 1.60 7.81
CA PHE A 63 -26.14 1.56 9.25
C PHE A 63 -24.96 2.14 10.04
N ILE A 64 -25.29 2.93 11.06
CA ILE A 64 -24.35 3.36 12.11
C ILE A 64 -24.95 2.96 13.45
N TYR A 65 -24.27 2.13 14.22
CA TYR A 65 -24.79 1.62 15.48
C TYR A 65 -23.67 1.39 16.48
N GLY A 66 -23.98 1.48 17.76
CA GLY A 66 -22.92 1.41 18.76
C GLY A 66 -23.34 1.82 20.14
N ASN A 67 -22.31 1.94 20.99
CA ASN A 67 -22.42 2.41 22.36
C ASN A 67 -21.68 3.74 22.47
N VAL A 68 -22.32 4.73 23.07
CA VAL A 68 -21.72 6.03 23.38
C VAL A 68 -22.14 6.40 24.79
N SER A 69 -21.30 6.09 25.76
CA SER A 69 -21.63 6.19 27.18
C SER A 69 -20.54 6.89 27.97
N SER A 70 -20.87 7.42 29.13
CA SER A 70 -19.91 8.00 30.07
C SER A 70 -19.91 7.26 31.41
N GLU A 71 -18.80 7.36 32.13
CA GLU A 71 -18.72 6.92 33.53
C GLU A 71 -19.37 7.93 34.47
N GLU A 72 -19.36 9.20 34.10
CA GLU A 72 -19.93 10.30 34.87
C GLU A 72 -21.36 10.60 34.42
N VAL A 73 -22.19 11.04 35.35
CA VAL A 73 -23.57 11.48 35.07
C VAL A 73 -23.54 12.99 34.88
N TYR A 74 -23.75 13.44 33.65
CA TYR A 74 -23.81 14.87 33.32
C TYR A 74 -25.26 15.36 33.27
N THR A 75 -25.46 16.62 33.68
CA THR A 75 -26.75 17.32 33.52
C THR A 75 -26.89 17.93 32.14
N SER A 76 -25.78 18.27 31.49
CA SER A 76 -25.73 18.73 30.11
C SER A 76 -25.45 17.60 29.14
N ARG A 77 -25.82 17.80 27.88
CA ARG A 77 -25.70 16.82 26.79
C ARG A 77 -24.81 17.37 25.70
N ALA A 78 -24.17 16.46 24.98
CA ALA A 78 -23.56 16.70 23.69
C ALA A 78 -24.36 15.94 22.63
N VAL A 79 -24.02 16.14 21.37
CA VAL A 79 -24.74 15.51 20.25
C VAL A 79 -23.77 14.80 19.32
N LEU A 80 -24.13 13.55 18.99
CA LEU A 80 -23.53 12.79 17.92
C LEU A 80 -24.29 13.12 16.64
N PHE A 81 -23.61 13.67 15.65
CA PHE A 81 -24.17 13.96 14.33
C PHE A 81 -23.55 13.07 13.26
N ILE A 82 -24.35 12.75 12.25
CA ILE A 82 -23.87 12.22 10.98
C ILE A 82 -24.14 13.29 9.92
N VAL A 83 -23.09 13.71 9.22
CA VAL A 83 -23.15 14.84 8.30
C VAL A 83 -22.65 14.41 6.93
N PRO A 84 -23.42 14.67 5.84
CA PRO A 84 -22.95 14.40 4.49
C PRO A 84 -21.80 15.36 4.13
N GLN A 85 -20.90 14.92 3.24
CA GLN A 85 -19.73 15.71 2.83
C GLN A 85 -20.09 17.13 2.36
N THR A 86 -21.23 17.28 1.68
CA THR A 86 -21.77 18.57 1.21
C THR A 86 -21.99 19.60 2.32
N LEU A 87 -22.24 19.16 3.57
CA LEU A 87 -22.51 20.03 4.72
C LEU A 87 -21.35 20.08 5.72
N LEU A 88 -20.26 19.35 5.48
CA LEU A 88 -19.13 19.29 6.42
C LEU A 88 -18.41 20.63 6.58
N SER A 89 -18.34 21.44 5.51
CA SER A 89 -17.60 22.70 5.51
C SER A 89 -18.10 23.70 6.56
N SER A 90 -19.38 23.64 6.96
CA SER A 90 -19.92 24.54 7.99
C SER A 90 -19.27 24.36 9.37
N PHE A 91 -18.71 23.18 9.65
CA PHE A 91 -18.05 22.85 10.92
C PHE A 91 -16.59 23.31 11.00
N PHE A 92 -15.98 23.70 9.87
CA PHE A 92 -14.55 24.02 9.76
C PHE A 92 -14.27 25.35 9.06
N LEU A 93 -15.28 26.21 8.85
CA LEU A 93 -15.05 27.58 8.39
C LEU A 93 -14.20 28.32 9.43
N ASP A 94 -12.91 28.45 9.13
CA ASP A 94 -11.95 29.30 9.82
C ASP A 94 -12.46 30.75 9.81
N SER A 95 -13.13 31.16 10.88
CA SER A 95 -13.30 32.56 11.19
C SER A 95 -12.59 32.87 12.49
N VAL A 96 -11.71 33.86 12.41
CA VAL A 96 -10.90 34.49 13.47
C VAL A 96 -11.72 34.94 14.70
N TYR A 97 -13.05 34.85 14.65
CA TYR A 97 -13.98 34.97 15.76
C TYR A 97 -14.72 33.63 15.88
N GLY A 98 -14.56 32.94 17.00
CA GLY A 98 -14.99 31.54 17.19
C GLY A 98 -16.40 31.25 16.68
N GLN A 99 -16.53 30.14 15.95
CA GLN A 99 -17.83 29.65 15.49
C GLN A 99 -18.75 29.39 16.68
N THR A 100 -19.99 29.86 16.57
CA THR A 100 -21.05 29.55 17.54
C THR A 100 -21.72 28.23 17.19
N CYS A 101 -22.25 27.53 18.21
CA CYS A 101 -23.06 26.32 17.99
C CYS A 101 -24.20 26.56 17.00
N GLU A 102 -24.84 27.74 17.06
CA GLU A 102 -25.92 28.14 16.16
C GLU A 102 -25.46 28.22 14.69
N SER A 103 -24.39 28.97 14.41
CA SER A 103 -23.87 29.09 13.04
C SER A 103 -23.40 27.76 12.46
N MET A 104 -22.83 26.89 13.30
CA MET A 104 -22.27 25.61 12.88
C MET A 104 -23.36 24.60 12.53
N LEU A 105 -24.43 24.53 13.34
CA LEU A 105 -25.46 23.50 13.24
C LEU A 105 -26.67 23.92 12.40
N GLN A 106 -26.79 25.20 12.01
CA GLN A 106 -27.97 25.73 11.31
C GLN A 106 -28.39 24.90 10.09
N ASN A 107 -27.44 24.47 9.25
CA ASN A 107 -27.74 23.73 8.03
C ASN A 107 -28.13 22.27 8.30
N VAL A 108 -27.41 21.60 9.20
CA VAL A 108 -27.65 20.20 9.57
C VAL A 108 -28.95 20.05 10.37
N SER A 109 -29.29 21.04 11.18
CA SER A 109 -30.53 21.07 11.99
C SER A 109 -31.81 21.00 11.14
N ARG A 110 -31.76 21.46 9.89
CA ARG A 110 -32.91 21.37 8.96
C ARG A 110 -33.18 19.94 8.49
N LEU A 111 -32.16 19.08 8.53
CA LEU A 111 -32.27 17.68 8.14
C LEU A 111 -32.61 16.79 9.35
N ALA A 112 -32.08 17.14 10.52
CA ALA A 112 -32.22 16.37 11.74
C ALA A 112 -33.64 16.41 12.29
N PHE A 113 -34.15 15.23 12.66
CA PHE A 113 -35.38 15.13 13.44
C PHE A 113 -35.08 15.13 14.94
N GLU A 114 -35.76 16.00 15.68
CA GLU A 114 -35.80 15.97 17.14
C GLU A 114 -37.22 16.34 17.60
N THR A 115 -37.72 15.58 18.57
CA THR A 115 -39.14 15.59 18.97
C THR A 115 -39.68 16.95 19.42
N LYS A 116 -38.86 17.77 20.10
CA LYS A 116 -39.29 19.02 20.72
C LYS A 116 -39.02 20.24 19.84
N CYS A 117 -37.84 20.33 19.27
CA CYS A 117 -37.31 21.53 18.62
C CYS A 117 -37.23 21.42 17.10
N MET A 118 -37.14 20.20 16.55
CA MET A 118 -36.99 19.98 15.11
C MET A 118 -37.98 18.92 14.59
N PRO A 119 -39.30 19.11 14.79
CA PRO A 119 -40.31 18.09 14.47
C PRO A 119 -40.53 17.91 12.96
N GLU A 120 -40.14 18.89 12.14
CA GLU A 120 -40.28 18.83 10.67
C GLU A 120 -39.12 18.08 9.98
N GLY A 121 -38.03 17.81 10.73
CA GLY A 121 -36.90 17.05 10.24
C GLY A 121 -37.32 15.63 9.83
N LYS A 122 -36.73 15.11 8.76
CA LYS A 122 -37.02 13.74 8.27
C LYS A 122 -35.82 12.81 8.38
N GLY A 123 -34.64 13.34 8.65
CA GLY A 123 -33.39 12.60 8.70
C GLY A 123 -33.10 12.04 10.08
N ASP A 124 -32.82 10.74 10.12
CA ASP A 124 -32.32 10.03 11.30
C ASP A 124 -30.79 10.20 11.39
N ILE A 125 -30.34 11.41 11.76
CA ILE A 125 -28.92 11.83 11.64
C ILE A 125 -28.29 12.33 12.95
N MET A 126 -29.01 12.29 14.07
CA MET A 126 -28.49 12.76 15.36
C MET A 126 -28.90 11.90 16.55
N ARG A 127 -28.06 11.85 17.59
CA ARG A 127 -28.38 11.26 18.90
C ARG A 127 -27.79 12.10 20.04
N TRP A 128 -28.55 12.29 21.12
CA TRP A 128 -28.01 12.87 22.35
C TRP A 128 -27.07 11.90 23.05
N VAL A 129 -25.93 12.43 23.51
CA VAL A 129 -24.88 11.68 24.20
C VAL A 129 -24.39 12.44 25.44
N PRO A 130 -23.92 11.76 26.50
CA PRO A 130 -23.79 10.29 26.62
C PRO A 130 -25.12 9.59 26.87
N CYS A 131 -25.23 8.37 26.34
CA CYS A 131 -26.35 7.47 26.62
C CYS A 131 -26.13 6.73 27.96
N PRO A 132 -27.20 6.45 28.73
CA PRO A 132 -27.04 5.77 30.01
C PRO A 132 -26.51 4.34 29.82
N LYS A 133 -25.53 3.93 30.66
CA LYS A 133 -24.84 2.64 30.51
C LYS A 133 -25.83 1.47 30.59
N GLY A 134 -25.77 0.59 29.59
CA GLY A 134 -26.59 -0.63 29.53
C GLY A 134 -28.05 -0.40 29.12
N SER A 135 -28.45 0.83 28.83
CA SER A 135 -29.76 1.17 28.28
C SER A 135 -29.64 1.86 26.92
N LEU A 136 -30.77 1.96 26.22
CA LEU A 136 -30.88 2.75 25.00
C LEU A 136 -30.63 4.24 25.26
N CYS A 137 -30.22 4.95 24.22
CA CYS A 137 -30.16 6.41 24.24
C CYS A 137 -31.57 7.01 24.43
N GLU A 138 -31.67 8.21 25.00
CA GLU A 138 -32.95 8.87 25.34
C GLU A 138 -33.88 9.00 24.12
N ASP A 139 -33.31 9.20 22.93
CA ASP A 139 -34.04 9.35 21.67
C ASP A 139 -34.58 8.02 21.10
N GLU A 140 -34.05 6.88 21.57
CA GLU A 140 -34.37 5.55 21.06
C GLU A 140 -35.50 4.92 21.88
N THR A 141 -36.73 5.29 21.53
CA THR A 141 -37.95 4.86 22.24
C THR A 141 -38.40 3.43 21.91
N ASP A 142 -38.00 2.90 20.76
CA ASP A 142 -38.42 1.57 20.28
C ASP A 142 -37.23 0.60 20.20
N PRO A 143 -37.11 -0.35 21.14
CA PRO A 143 -36.00 -1.30 21.16
C PRO A 143 -35.98 -2.24 19.94
N THR A 144 -37.10 -2.40 19.23
CA THR A 144 -37.15 -3.25 18.03
C THR A 144 -36.44 -2.61 16.85
N LYS A 145 -36.25 -1.28 16.89
CA LYS A 145 -35.53 -0.50 15.88
C LYS A 145 -34.05 -0.34 16.21
N VAL A 146 -33.55 -0.86 17.32
CA VAL A 146 -32.12 -0.80 17.65
C VAL A 146 -31.50 -2.19 17.45
N ILE A 147 -30.26 -2.23 16.93
CA ILE A 147 -29.53 -3.50 16.84
C ILE A 147 -29.31 -4.04 18.26
N LYS A 148 -29.71 -5.30 18.48
CA LYS A 148 -29.64 -5.96 19.79
C LYS A 148 -28.22 -5.90 20.35
N GLY A 149 -28.08 -5.47 21.61
CA GLY A 149 -26.80 -5.36 22.30
C GLY A 149 -26.11 -3.99 22.18
N TYR A 150 -26.71 -3.05 21.44
CA TYR A 150 -26.19 -1.67 21.28
C TYR A 150 -27.16 -0.62 21.79
N GLN A 151 -26.66 0.59 22.08
CA GLN A 151 -27.44 1.69 22.66
C GLN A 151 -28.19 2.53 21.62
N MET A 152 -27.70 2.62 20.39
CA MET A 152 -28.29 3.41 19.30
C MET A 152 -28.15 2.74 17.94
N THR A 153 -29.03 3.11 17.01
CA THR A 153 -28.91 2.73 15.60
C THR A 153 -29.45 3.84 14.70
N LEU A 154 -28.58 4.43 13.90
CA LEU A 154 -28.85 5.39 12.86
C LEU A 154 -28.88 4.69 11.50
N ARG A 155 -29.82 5.08 10.65
CA ARG A 155 -30.03 4.47 9.32
C ARG A 155 -29.86 5.52 8.24
N ILE A 156 -28.92 5.27 7.35
CA ILE A 156 -28.62 6.17 6.25
C ILE A 156 -29.24 5.61 4.99
N GLU A 157 -30.14 6.39 4.40
CA GLU A 157 -30.79 6.06 3.15
C GLU A 157 -30.22 6.99 2.08
N GLU A 158 -29.38 6.43 1.21
CA GLU A 158 -28.85 7.14 0.04
C GLU A 158 -29.59 6.66 -1.22
N PRO A 159 -30.55 7.43 -1.74
CA PRO A 159 -31.42 6.99 -2.82
C PRO A 159 -30.79 7.12 -4.22
N TYR A 160 -29.86 8.05 -4.43
CA TYR A 160 -29.43 8.41 -5.79
C TYR A 160 -27.95 8.11 -6.06
N THR A 161 -27.04 8.53 -5.20
CA THR A 161 -25.60 8.40 -5.46
C THR A 161 -24.81 8.20 -4.18
N PRO A 162 -23.83 7.27 -4.14
CA PRO A 162 -22.95 7.14 -2.98
C PRO A 162 -22.33 8.49 -2.60
N GLU A 163 -22.32 8.80 -1.30
CA GLU A 163 -21.70 10.01 -0.74
C GLU A 163 -20.88 9.62 0.50
N TYR A 164 -19.84 10.39 0.80
CA TYR A 164 -19.17 10.30 2.09
C TYR A 164 -20.01 10.97 3.19
N TRP A 165 -20.13 10.27 4.30
CA TRP A 165 -20.73 10.76 5.53
C TRP A 165 -19.69 10.77 6.63
N TYR A 166 -19.78 11.77 7.50
CA TYR A 166 -18.87 12.01 8.59
C TYR A 166 -19.60 11.86 9.92
N VAL A 167 -19.00 11.13 10.84
CA VAL A 167 -19.51 11.01 12.22
C VAL A 167 -18.80 12.03 13.08
N LEU A 168 -19.57 12.92 13.69
CA LEU A 168 -19.10 14.06 14.46
C LEU A 168 -19.62 13.97 15.90
N LEU A 169 -18.76 14.24 16.88
CA LEU A 169 -19.18 14.60 18.24
C LEU A 169 -19.09 16.11 18.39
N VAL A 170 -20.19 16.71 18.85
CA VAL A 170 -20.33 18.16 18.98
C VAL A 170 -20.79 18.51 20.40
N GLY A 171 -20.02 19.36 21.07
CA GLY A 171 -20.30 19.89 22.41
C GLY A 171 -21.34 21.02 22.41
N CYS A 172 -22.47 20.80 21.75
CA CYS A 172 -23.58 21.75 21.71
C CYS A 172 -24.86 21.07 22.20
N ASN A 173 -25.74 21.85 22.82
CA ASN A 173 -27.02 21.44 23.35
C ASN A 173 -28.13 22.43 22.91
N LEU A 174 -29.39 22.00 22.91
CA LEU A 174 -30.53 22.88 22.68
C LEU A 174 -31.05 23.43 24.01
N ASP A 175 -31.32 24.74 24.03
CA ASP A 175 -31.95 25.39 25.17
C ASP A 175 -33.49 25.21 25.15
N ALA A 176 -34.19 25.85 26.12
CA ALA A 176 -35.65 25.79 26.18
C ALA A 176 -36.34 26.50 24.99
N ASN A 177 -35.65 27.43 24.33
CA ASN A 177 -36.13 28.19 23.17
C ASN A 177 -35.73 27.54 21.84
N CYS A 178 -35.14 26.34 21.88
CA CYS A 178 -34.65 25.62 20.71
C CYS A 178 -33.49 26.33 19.97
N SER A 179 -32.69 27.11 20.70
CA SER A 179 -31.44 27.70 20.23
C SER A 179 -30.25 26.83 20.63
N TRP A 180 -29.30 26.68 19.71
CA TRP A 180 -28.07 25.92 19.95
C TRP A 180 -27.11 26.70 20.84
N ILE A 181 -26.84 26.16 22.03
CA ILE A 181 -25.90 26.70 23.01
C ILE A 181 -24.75 25.71 23.26
N PRO A 182 -23.56 26.16 23.70
CA PRO A 182 -22.51 25.25 24.13
C PRO A 182 -22.97 24.36 25.28
N SER A 183 -22.55 23.09 25.28
CA SER A 183 -22.81 22.17 26.40
C SER A 183 -22.19 22.72 27.69
N ALA A 184 -22.94 22.62 28.79
CA ALA A 184 -22.49 23.11 30.08
C ALA A 184 -21.55 22.09 30.73
N GLY A 185 -20.32 22.51 31.00
CA GLY A 185 -19.30 21.69 31.65
C GLY A 185 -18.53 20.76 30.70
N ASP A 186 -17.65 19.97 31.30
CA ASP A 186 -16.70 19.14 30.58
C ASP A 186 -17.24 17.72 30.41
N ILE A 187 -18.01 17.49 29.34
CA ILE A 187 -18.57 16.18 29.04
C ILE A 187 -17.46 15.29 28.50
N SER A 188 -17.32 14.08 29.06
CA SER A 188 -16.45 13.04 28.53
C SER A 188 -17.28 11.81 28.13
N VAL A 189 -17.04 11.26 26.94
CA VAL A 189 -17.76 10.08 26.43
C VAL A 189 -16.78 9.04 25.90
N SER A 190 -17.08 7.77 26.20
CA SER A 190 -16.46 6.60 25.59
C SER A 190 -17.38 6.07 24.49
N TYR A 191 -16.83 5.82 23.31
CA TYR A 191 -17.60 5.37 22.16
C TYR A 191 -17.03 4.08 21.57
N ASP A 192 -17.93 3.24 21.09
CA ASP A 192 -17.69 2.02 20.30
C ASP A 192 -18.78 1.94 19.23
N ILE A 193 -18.46 2.45 18.03
CA ILE A 193 -19.41 2.69 16.95
C ILE A 193 -18.98 1.90 15.72
N TRP A 194 -19.94 1.24 15.10
CA TRP A 194 -19.81 0.52 13.84
C TRP A 194 -20.47 1.31 12.72
N LEU A 195 -19.81 1.37 11.57
CA LEU A 195 -20.36 1.87 10.31
C LEU A 195 -20.34 0.73 9.29
N THR A 196 -21.49 0.42 8.70
CA THR A 196 -21.60 -0.72 7.78
C THR A 196 -22.46 -0.40 6.57
N ASN A 197 -22.05 -0.92 5.42
CA ASN A 197 -22.84 -0.94 4.20
C ASN A 197 -23.76 -2.18 4.21
N GLY A 198 -25.06 -1.95 4.35
CA GLY A 198 -26.04 -3.02 4.50
C GLY A 198 -26.32 -3.42 5.95
N SER A 199 -27.36 -4.22 6.12
CA SER A 199 -27.92 -4.62 7.40
C SER A 199 -26.96 -5.50 8.21
N PRO A 200 -26.65 -5.14 9.48
CA PRO A 200 -25.85 -5.98 10.38
C PRO A 200 -26.44 -7.38 10.62
N LEU A 201 -27.75 -7.54 10.43
CA LEU A 201 -28.43 -8.83 10.56
C LEU A 201 -28.07 -9.81 9.42
N LEU A 202 -27.52 -9.31 8.33
CA LEU A 202 -27.23 -10.05 7.09
C LEU A 202 -25.74 -9.98 6.72
N GLN A 203 -24.86 -9.74 7.69
CA GLN A 203 -23.40 -9.61 7.48
C GLN A 203 -22.79 -10.75 6.65
N TYR A 204 -23.30 -11.99 6.80
CA TYR A 204 -22.74 -13.17 6.12
C TYR A 204 -23.02 -13.25 4.63
N LEU A 205 -24.02 -12.51 4.11
CA LEU A 205 -24.37 -12.56 2.68
C LEU A 205 -23.28 -11.92 1.81
N ASN A 206 -22.67 -10.83 2.28
CA ASN A 206 -21.62 -10.13 1.55
C ASN A 206 -20.49 -9.66 2.49
N PRO A 207 -19.55 -10.56 2.87
CA PRO A 207 -18.53 -10.25 3.87
C PRO A 207 -17.55 -9.15 3.44
N PHE A 208 -17.22 -9.07 2.13
CA PHE A 208 -16.29 -8.08 1.57
C PHE A 208 -16.93 -6.76 1.14
N THR A 209 -18.24 -6.57 1.41
CA THR A 209 -18.89 -5.28 1.17
C THR A 209 -19.43 -4.67 2.46
N HIS A 210 -19.84 -5.50 3.43
CA HIS A 210 -20.53 -5.05 4.63
C HIS A 210 -19.69 -4.10 5.50
N GLN A 211 -18.47 -4.53 5.81
CA GLN A 211 -17.48 -3.77 6.56
C GLN A 211 -16.58 -2.97 5.62
N PHE A 212 -16.98 -2.66 4.38
CA PHE A 212 -16.17 -1.90 3.43
C PHE A 212 -16.88 -0.59 3.07
N SER A 213 -16.14 0.52 3.14
CA SER A 213 -16.60 1.83 2.71
C SER A 213 -16.74 1.76 1.21
N PHE A 214 -17.68 2.50 0.64
CA PHE A 214 -17.98 2.37 -0.78
C PHE A 214 -16.72 2.50 -1.66
N ASP A 215 -15.79 3.36 -1.29
CA ASP A 215 -14.48 3.56 -1.94
C ASP A 215 -13.49 2.41 -1.75
N GLU A 216 -13.58 1.65 -0.66
CA GLU A 216 -12.71 0.50 -0.38
C GLU A 216 -13.32 -0.86 -0.76
N GLN A 217 -14.61 -0.93 -1.10
CA GLN A 217 -15.25 -2.15 -1.60
C GLN A 217 -14.47 -2.73 -2.82
N ASP A 218 -14.56 -4.04 -3.06
CA ASP A 218 -13.81 -4.76 -4.11
C ASP A 218 -12.28 -4.83 -3.91
N SER A 219 -11.73 -4.13 -2.92
CA SER A 219 -10.29 -4.16 -2.63
C SER A 219 -9.81 -5.54 -2.18
N ALA A 220 -10.61 -6.25 -1.39
CA ALA A 220 -10.30 -7.60 -0.93
C ALA A 220 -10.16 -8.57 -2.12
N GLU A 221 -11.13 -8.56 -3.03
CA GLU A 221 -11.16 -9.35 -4.24
C GLU A 221 -9.95 -9.05 -5.12
N MET A 222 -9.63 -7.76 -5.32
CA MET A 222 -8.43 -7.36 -6.06
C MET A 222 -7.15 -7.93 -5.43
N TYR A 223 -6.95 -7.78 -4.12
CA TYR A 223 -5.76 -8.31 -3.45
C TYR A 223 -5.67 -9.83 -3.55
N LEU A 224 -6.77 -10.56 -3.38
CA LEU A 224 -6.81 -12.02 -3.44
C LEU A 224 -6.56 -12.55 -4.87
N ILE A 225 -7.14 -11.94 -5.90
CA ILE A 225 -6.91 -12.31 -7.29
C ILE A 225 -5.43 -12.09 -7.65
N PHE A 226 -4.87 -10.93 -7.32
CA PHE A 226 -3.47 -10.67 -7.60
C PHE A 226 -2.53 -11.53 -6.77
N LEU A 227 -2.87 -11.87 -5.53
CA LEU A 227 -2.11 -12.83 -4.74
C LEU A 227 -2.04 -14.18 -5.48
N LEU A 228 -3.17 -14.68 -5.99
CA LEU A 228 -3.19 -15.92 -6.79
C LEU A 228 -2.30 -15.81 -8.04
N LEU A 229 -2.40 -14.71 -8.78
CA LEU A 229 -1.58 -14.48 -9.97
C LEU A 229 -0.08 -14.43 -9.66
N TYR A 230 0.31 -13.79 -8.55
CA TYR A 230 1.70 -13.73 -8.12
C TYR A 230 2.21 -15.09 -7.58
N VAL A 231 1.36 -15.90 -6.96
CA VAL A 231 1.69 -17.29 -6.60
C VAL A 231 1.99 -18.11 -7.87
N ILE A 232 1.18 -17.95 -8.92
CA ILE A 232 1.46 -18.60 -10.22
C ILE A 232 2.79 -18.11 -10.79
N LEU A 233 3.08 -16.80 -10.75
CA LEU A 233 4.38 -16.26 -11.17
C LEU A 233 5.55 -16.80 -10.33
N CYS A 234 5.39 -16.97 -9.01
CA CYS A 234 6.40 -17.61 -8.16
C CYS A 234 6.71 -19.03 -8.64
N LEU A 235 5.67 -19.83 -8.95
CA LEU A 235 5.84 -21.19 -9.48
C LEU A 235 6.53 -21.20 -10.85
N CYS A 236 6.15 -20.27 -11.74
CA CYS A 236 6.82 -20.09 -13.04
C CYS A 236 8.30 -19.74 -12.86
N GLN A 237 8.61 -18.79 -11.98
CA GLN A 237 9.99 -18.37 -11.70
C GLN A 237 10.80 -19.52 -11.07
N TRP A 238 10.23 -20.26 -10.12
CA TRP A 238 10.85 -21.44 -9.53
C TRP A 238 11.19 -22.48 -10.60
N ARG A 239 10.24 -22.78 -11.49
CA ARG A 239 10.45 -23.72 -12.61
C ARG A 239 11.52 -23.22 -13.57
N ALA A 240 11.53 -21.93 -13.90
CA ALA A 240 12.56 -21.33 -14.74
C ALA A 240 13.96 -21.53 -14.12
N LEU A 241 14.11 -21.30 -12.81
CA LEU A 241 15.37 -21.51 -12.09
C LEU A 241 15.81 -22.97 -12.08
N TYR A 242 14.88 -23.91 -11.88
CA TYR A 242 15.16 -25.34 -11.94
C TYR A 242 15.67 -25.79 -13.32
N LEU A 243 15.04 -25.32 -14.40
CA LEU A 243 15.42 -25.65 -15.78
C LEU A 243 16.79 -25.12 -16.20
N VAL A 244 17.28 -24.06 -15.55
CA VAL A 244 18.57 -23.45 -15.89
C VAL A 244 19.76 -24.37 -15.53
N GLN A 245 19.59 -25.34 -14.63
CA GLN A 245 20.60 -26.35 -14.23
C GLN A 245 22.02 -25.78 -14.02
N GLN A 246 22.12 -24.53 -13.55
CA GLN A 246 23.40 -23.86 -13.28
C GLN A 246 23.70 -23.91 -11.77
N PRO A 247 24.95 -24.16 -11.37
CA PRO A 247 25.33 -24.19 -9.96
C PRO A 247 25.25 -22.81 -9.29
N ARG A 248 25.20 -21.71 -10.08
CA ARG A 248 25.08 -20.34 -9.57
C ARG A 248 23.96 -19.58 -10.28
N MET A 249 23.04 -19.02 -9.50
CA MET A 249 22.01 -18.12 -10.02
C MET A 249 22.62 -16.83 -10.57
N LEU A 250 22.23 -16.47 -11.79
CA LEU A 250 22.58 -15.22 -12.42
C LEU A 250 22.07 -14.02 -11.60
N PRO A 251 22.83 -12.93 -11.45
CA PRO A 251 22.42 -11.79 -10.64
C PRO A 251 21.05 -11.18 -11.01
N ARG A 252 20.73 -11.08 -12.30
CA ARG A 252 19.41 -10.62 -12.80
C ARG A 252 18.24 -11.50 -12.35
N GLN A 253 18.47 -12.82 -12.32
CA GLN A 253 17.48 -13.79 -11.84
C GLN A 253 17.29 -13.69 -10.33
N LYS A 254 18.35 -13.35 -9.57
CA LYS A 254 18.25 -13.09 -8.13
C LYS A 254 17.41 -11.85 -7.85
N LEU A 255 17.63 -10.75 -8.57
CA LEU A 255 16.80 -9.55 -8.42
C LEU A 255 15.34 -9.81 -8.82
N LEU A 256 15.09 -10.47 -9.95
CA LEU A 256 13.72 -10.81 -10.36
C LEU A 256 13.01 -11.69 -9.31
N THR A 257 13.71 -12.69 -8.77
CA THR A 257 13.17 -13.54 -7.69
C THR A 257 12.89 -12.74 -6.43
N CYS A 258 13.77 -11.79 -6.07
CA CYS A 258 13.55 -10.87 -4.95
C CYS A 258 12.32 -9.98 -5.16
N ILE A 259 12.15 -9.41 -6.36
CA ILE A 259 11.01 -8.58 -6.72
C ILE A 259 9.71 -9.36 -6.57
N ILE A 260 9.64 -10.57 -7.14
CA ILE A 260 8.45 -11.43 -7.07
C ILE A 260 8.17 -11.83 -5.63
N ALA A 261 9.18 -12.31 -4.88
CA ALA A 261 9.00 -12.74 -3.49
C ALA A 261 8.52 -11.60 -2.59
N THR A 262 9.15 -10.42 -2.65
CA THR A 262 8.76 -9.26 -1.85
C THR A 262 7.37 -8.73 -2.23
N LYS A 263 7.00 -8.78 -3.52
CA LYS A 263 5.65 -8.43 -3.98
C LYS A 263 4.61 -9.38 -3.41
N THR A 264 4.87 -10.69 -3.47
CA THR A 264 3.97 -11.72 -2.95
C THR A 264 3.81 -11.61 -1.44
N VAL A 265 4.90 -11.40 -0.69
CA VAL A 265 4.84 -11.16 0.77
C VAL A 265 4.00 -9.91 1.08
N GLY A 266 4.21 -8.82 0.34
CA GLY A 266 3.41 -7.61 0.51
C GLY A 266 1.91 -7.83 0.25
N LEU A 267 1.57 -8.62 -0.78
CA LEU A 267 0.18 -9.00 -1.08
C LEU A 267 -0.42 -9.92 -0.01
N ILE A 268 0.32 -10.89 0.51
CA ILE A 268 -0.14 -11.75 1.61
C ILE A 268 -0.49 -10.90 2.83
N LEU A 269 0.39 -9.97 3.22
CA LEU A 269 0.15 -9.08 4.36
C LEU A 269 -1.09 -8.21 4.16
N GLN A 270 -1.29 -7.67 2.94
CA GLN A 270 -2.50 -6.91 2.63
C GLN A 270 -3.76 -7.76 2.60
N SER A 271 -3.69 -8.98 2.04
CA SER A 271 -4.80 -9.93 2.06
C SER A 271 -5.20 -10.30 3.49
N ILE A 272 -4.24 -10.49 4.39
CA ILE A 272 -4.52 -10.71 5.82
C ILE A 272 -5.24 -9.49 6.42
N ASN A 273 -4.73 -8.29 6.17
CA ASN A 273 -5.36 -7.06 6.66
C ASN A 273 -6.83 -6.95 6.22
N VAL A 274 -7.11 -7.07 4.92
CA VAL A 274 -8.49 -6.91 4.39
C VAL A 274 -9.42 -8.05 4.79
N VAL A 275 -8.92 -9.28 4.95
CA VAL A 275 -9.74 -10.42 5.44
C VAL A 275 -10.09 -10.25 6.91
N VAL A 276 -9.14 -9.82 7.75
CA VAL A 276 -9.42 -9.51 9.16
C VAL A 276 -10.39 -8.33 9.26
N PHE A 277 -10.18 -7.30 8.45
CA PHE A 277 -11.04 -6.13 8.37
C PHE A 277 -12.49 -6.47 8.00
N ALA A 278 -12.69 -7.41 7.06
CA ALA A 278 -14.03 -7.92 6.70
C ALA A 278 -14.78 -8.54 7.90
N TYR A 279 -14.05 -9.02 8.90
CA TYR A 279 -14.61 -9.66 10.09
C TYR A 279 -14.80 -8.66 11.26
N ASP A 280 -13.79 -7.84 11.56
CA ASP A 280 -13.76 -7.01 12.77
C ASP A 280 -13.95 -5.50 12.53
N GLY A 281 -13.97 -5.06 11.27
CA GLY A 281 -14.06 -3.66 10.87
C GLY A 281 -12.84 -2.81 11.23
N ARG A 282 -11.72 -3.41 11.68
CA ARG A 282 -10.49 -2.69 12.09
C ARG A 282 -9.27 -3.12 11.30
N GLY A 283 -9.17 -4.40 10.97
CA GLY A 283 -8.02 -4.95 10.26
C GLY A 283 -6.76 -4.94 11.12
N VAL A 284 -5.62 -5.18 10.46
CA VAL A 284 -4.32 -5.27 11.11
C VAL A 284 -3.43 -4.17 10.55
N VAL A 285 -3.40 -3.02 11.24
CA VAL A 285 -2.66 -1.82 10.81
C VAL A 285 -1.18 -2.13 10.49
N ILE A 286 -0.54 -2.97 11.30
CA ILE A 286 0.86 -3.37 11.08
C ILE A 286 1.00 -4.17 9.77
N ALA A 287 0.07 -5.08 9.48
CA ALA A 287 0.08 -5.85 8.24
C ALA A 287 -0.19 -4.94 7.03
N ARG A 288 -1.09 -3.95 7.15
CA ARG A 288 -1.31 -2.93 6.12
C ARG A 288 -0.04 -2.14 5.82
N LEU A 289 0.62 -1.63 6.87
CA LEU A 289 1.86 -0.86 6.74
C LEU A 289 2.99 -1.70 6.13
N CYS A 290 3.31 -2.85 6.72
CA CYS A 290 4.37 -3.73 6.20
C CYS A 290 4.06 -4.24 4.79
N GLY A 291 2.78 -4.47 4.48
CA GLY A 291 2.30 -4.85 3.16
C GLY A 291 2.59 -3.79 2.10
N GLU A 292 2.23 -2.53 2.36
CA GLU A 292 2.55 -1.41 1.47
C GLU A 292 4.06 -1.19 1.34
N MET A 293 4.81 -1.29 2.44
CA MET A 293 6.28 -1.16 2.39
C MET A 293 6.92 -2.23 1.51
N CYS A 294 6.51 -3.49 1.63
CA CYS A 294 6.99 -4.59 0.79
C CYS A 294 6.60 -4.41 -0.69
N ARG A 295 5.35 -3.97 -0.95
CA ARG A 295 4.88 -3.70 -2.31
C ARG A 295 5.65 -2.54 -2.97
N SER A 296 5.93 -1.48 -2.23
CA SER A 296 6.72 -0.33 -2.70
C SER A 296 8.18 -0.73 -2.92
N TRP A 297 8.77 -1.47 -1.99
CA TRP A 297 10.14 -1.99 -2.11
C TRP A 297 10.33 -2.81 -3.38
N SER A 298 9.39 -3.71 -3.69
CA SER A 298 9.40 -4.50 -4.92
C SER A 298 9.45 -3.63 -6.18
N VAL A 299 8.72 -2.49 -6.20
CA VAL A 299 8.73 -1.54 -7.33
C VAL A 299 10.06 -0.81 -7.42
N CYS A 300 10.65 -0.36 -6.31
CA CYS A 300 11.98 0.27 -6.31
C CYS A 300 13.07 -0.69 -6.81
N VAL A 301 13.04 -1.96 -6.37
CA VAL A 301 13.99 -2.97 -6.86
C VAL A 301 13.74 -3.30 -8.34
N LEU A 302 12.50 -3.23 -8.82
CA LEU A 302 12.17 -3.35 -10.24
C LEU A 302 12.77 -2.19 -11.06
N CYS A 303 12.72 -0.95 -10.57
CA CYS A 303 13.45 0.17 -11.19
C CYS A 303 14.94 -0.12 -11.32
N LEU A 304 15.57 -0.58 -10.23
CA LEU A 304 16.99 -0.93 -10.23
C LEU A 304 17.30 -1.99 -11.27
N LEU A 305 16.50 -3.06 -11.31
CA LEU A 305 16.67 -4.12 -12.30
C LEU A 305 16.58 -3.56 -13.72
N LEU A 306 15.60 -2.73 -14.03
CA LEU A 306 15.44 -2.14 -15.37
C LEU A 306 16.59 -1.21 -15.75
N ILE A 307 17.07 -0.36 -14.83
CA ILE A 307 18.23 0.52 -15.06
C ILE A 307 19.52 -0.29 -15.26
N LEU A 308 19.71 -1.37 -14.50
CA LEU A 308 20.86 -2.26 -14.72
C LEU A 308 20.75 -2.97 -16.07
N LEU A 309 19.56 -3.46 -16.44
CA LEU A 309 19.35 -4.10 -17.74
C LEU A 309 19.57 -3.14 -18.89
N SER A 310 19.13 -1.88 -18.78
CA SER A 310 19.36 -0.87 -19.82
C SER A 310 20.82 -0.49 -20.00
N ARG A 311 21.70 -0.80 -19.04
CA ARG A 311 23.15 -0.64 -19.14
C ARG A 311 23.87 -1.85 -19.73
N GLY A 312 23.12 -2.85 -20.21
CA GLY A 312 23.67 -4.10 -20.72
C GLY A 312 24.20 -4.99 -19.60
N TRP A 313 23.51 -5.06 -18.45
CA TRP A 313 23.90 -5.93 -17.34
C TRP A 313 23.96 -7.41 -17.72
N SER A 314 25.14 -7.81 -18.19
CA SER A 314 25.68 -9.15 -18.25
C SER A 314 27.07 -9.11 -17.60
N PHE A 315 27.11 -9.00 -16.27
CA PHE A 315 28.35 -8.60 -15.58
C PHE A 315 29.35 -9.74 -15.48
N ASN A 316 30.47 -9.57 -16.20
CA ASN A 316 31.81 -9.71 -15.64
C ASN A 316 32.89 -8.89 -16.39
N ASP A 317 32.55 -7.69 -16.91
CA ASP A 317 33.58 -6.72 -17.26
C ASP A 317 34.06 -6.00 -16.00
N VAL A 318 35.34 -6.19 -15.67
CA VAL A 318 36.01 -5.57 -14.51
C VAL A 318 35.92 -4.03 -14.57
N SER A 319 35.86 -3.45 -15.78
CA SER A 319 35.65 -2.02 -16.02
C SER A 319 34.24 -1.53 -15.66
N SER A 320 33.22 -2.39 -15.75
CA SER A 320 31.81 -2.07 -15.47
C SER A 320 31.49 -2.14 -13.97
N SER A 321 32.27 -2.89 -13.18
CA SER A 321 31.99 -3.13 -11.75
C SER A 321 31.92 -1.86 -10.90
N SER A 322 32.77 -0.86 -11.16
CA SER A 322 32.76 0.42 -10.43
C SER A 322 31.53 1.26 -10.78
N SER A 323 31.18 1.34 -12.06
CA SER A 323 30.04 2.12 -12.55
C SER A 323 28.71 1.57 -12.02
N ASN A 324 28.55 0.25 -11.96
CA ASN A 324 27.34 -0.36 -11.41
C ASN A 324 27.21 -0.18 -9.88
N ARG A 325 28.33 -0.08 -9.15
CA ARG A 325 28.29 0.28 -7.72
C ARG A 325 27.77 1.69 -7.53
N VAL A 326 28.18 2.62 -8.38
CA VAL A 326 27.66 3.99 -8.37
C VAL A 326 26.17 4.00 -8.70
N THR A 327 25.72 3.23 -9.70
CA THR A 327 24.29 3.06 -10.01
C THR A 327 23.49 2.58 -8.79
N VAL A 328 23.96 1.53 -8.11
CA VAL A 328 23.30 0.99 -6.91
C VAL A 328 23.30 2.01 -5.78
N LEU A 329 24.38 2.77 -5.60
CA LEU A 329 24.47 3.82 -4.57
C LEU A 329 23.46 4.94 -4.82
N ILE A 330 23.40 5.47 -6.05
CA ILE A 330 22.43 6.53 -6.41
C ILE A 330 21.00 6.01 -6.26
N TRP A 331 20.71 4.79 -6.73
CA TRP A 331 19.41 4.15 -6.54
C TRP A 331 19.05 4.01 -5.05
N ALA A 332 20.02 3.63 -4.19
CA ALA A 332 19.78 3.50 -2.76
C ALA A 332 19.42 4.85 -2.12
N ILE A 333 20.06 5.95 -2.55
CA ILE A 333 19.71 7.31 -2.11
C ILE A 333 18.29 7.68 -2.54
N LEU A 334 17.95 7.49 -3.82
CA LEU A 334 16.62 7.79 -4.36
C LEU A 334 15.53 6.95 -3.68
N THR A 335 15.80 5.66 -3.46
CA THR A 335 14.89 4.74 -2.76
C THR A 335 14.70 5.16 -1.30
N THR A 336 15.78 5.55 -0.61
CA THR A 336 15.69 6.04 0.77
C THR A 336 14.84 7.30 0.86
N ALA A 337 15.02 8.25 -0.08
CA ALA A 337 14.18 9.44 -0.16
C ALA A 337 12.71 9.07 -0.44
N HIS A 338 12.45 8.11 -1.34
CA HIS A 338 11.10 7.61 -1.62
C HIS A 338 10.41 7.05 -0.36
N PHE A 339 11.11 6.22 0.41
CA PHE A 339 10.57 5.67 1.67
C PHE A 339 10.38 6.73 2.76
N ALA A 340 11.25 7.74 2.84
CA ALA A 340 11.06 8.86 3.75
C ALA A 340 9.78 9.65 3.41
N LEU A 341 9.53 9.91 2.13
CA LEU A 341 8.29 10.56 1.68
C LEU A 341 7.06 9.69 1.93
N LEU A 342 7.16 8.38 1.68
CA LEU A 342 6.08 7.43 1.98
C LEU A 342 5.75 7.40 3.48
N PHE A 343 6.77 7.42 4.34
CA PHE A 343 6.61 7.47 5.79
C PHE A 343 5.93 8.78 6.23
N VAL A 344 6.38 9.92 5.70
CA VAL A 344 5.76 11.22 5.99
C VAL A 344 4.29 11.23 5.56
N ASN A 345 4.00 10.69 4.37
CA ASN A 345 2.63 10.60 3.87
C ASN A 345 1.75 9.75 4.79
N PHE A 346 2.21 8.56 5.17
CA PHE A 346 1.42 7.61 5.96
C PHE A 346 1.13 8.07 7.39
N PHE A 347 2.08 8.75 8.05
CA PHE A 347 1.93 9.10 9.48
C PHE A 347 1.48 10.55 9.73
N PHE A 348 1.75 11.48 8.82
CA PHE A 348 1.52 12.91 9.08
C PHE A 348 0.49 13.57 8.15
N ILE A 349 0.19 12.97 7.00
CA ILE A 349 -0.67 13.58 5.97
C ILE A 349 -2.00 12.83 5.80
N ASP A 350 -2.00 11.51 6.02
CA ASP A 350 -3.23 10.69 5.97
C ASP A 350 -4.14 11.04 7.16
N ASP A 351 -4.96 12.07 6.99
CA ASP A 351 -5.93 12.57 7.98
C ASP A 351 -7.37 12.38 7.45
N ILE A 352 -8.30 12.08 8.36
CA ILE A 352 -9.71 11.76 8.07
C ILE A 352 -10.41 12.89 7.31
N LEU A 353 -9.96 14.14 7.51
CA LEU A 353 -10.59 15.34 6.97
C LEU A 353 -10.14 15.69 5.55
N HIS A 354 -8.96 15.27 5.13
CA HIS A 354 -8.42 15.60 3.81
C HIS A 354 -8.17 14.31 3.02
N ASP A 355 -8.96 14.09 1.97
CA ASP A 355 -8.80 12.99 1.01
C ASP A 355 -7.57 13.19 0.12
N ILE A 356 -6.39 13.08 0.74
CA ILE A 356 -5.11 13.33 0.10
C ILE A 356 -4.52 11.99 -0.36
N ASP A 357 -4.93 11.57 -1.56
CA ASP A 357 -4.24 10.52 -2.28
C ASP A 357 -2.78 10.93 -2.58
N VAL A 358 -1.93 9.96 -2.94
CA VAL A 358 -0.54 10.20 -3.41
C VAL A 358 -0.46 11.25 -4.53
N PHE A 359 -1.53 11.46 -5.28
CA PHE A 359 -1.60 12.45 -6.37
C PHE A 359 -2.00 13.87 -5.93
N LYS A 360 -2.26 14.07 -4.65
CA LYS A 360 -2.63 15.37 -4.05
C LYS A 360 -1.71 15.78 -2.92
N SER A 361 -0.95 14.84 -2.34
CA SER A 361 -0.03 15.11 -1.26
C SER A 361 1.31 15.63 -1.78
N TRP A 362 1.91 16.58 -1.06
CA TRP A 362 3.25 17.04 -1.40
C TRP A 362 4.31 15.92 -1.33
N PRO A 363 4.27 14.93 -0.38
CA PRO A 363 5.20 13.82 -0.40
C PRO A 363 4.95 12.91 -1.60
N GLY A 364 3.69 12.76 -2.00
CA GLY A 364 3.30 12.00 -3.17
C GLY A 364 3.82 12.60 -4.48
N TYR A 365 3.75 13.93 -4.64
CA TYR A 365 4.43 14.61 -5.74
C TYR A 365 5.94 14.37 -5.72
N GLY A 366 6.57 14.38 -4.55
CA GLY A 366 7.99 14.03 -4.42
C GLY A 366 8.29 12.60 -4.90
N MET A 367 7.45 11.62 -4.56
CA MET A 367 7.59 10.24 -5.04
C MET A 367 7.45 10.14 -6.57
N LEU A 368 6.55 10.93 -7.18
CA LEU A 368 6.42 11.00 -8.64
C LEU A 368 7.62 11.67 -9.30
N VAL A 369 8.18 12.73 -8.71
CA VAL A 369 9.40 13.38 -9.23
C VAL A 369 10.57 12.42 -9.21
N ILE A 370 10.77 11.67 -8.12
CA ILE A 370 11.81 10.62 -8.05
C ILE A 370 11.62 9.61 -9.19
N ARG A 371 10.37 9.18 -9.42
CA ARG A 371 10.03 8.26 -10.50
C ARG A 371 10.34 8.83 -11.88
N MET A 372 10.14 10.12 -12.11
CA MET A 372 10.49 10.80 -13.36
C MET A 372 12.01 10.93 -13.56
N ILE A 373 12.77 11.14 -12.48
CA ILE A 373 14.25 11.12 -12.51
C ILE A 373 14.74 9.73 -12.90
N GLU A 374 14.18 8.67 -12.30
CA GLU A 374 14.50 7.27 -12.68
C GLU A 374 14.14 6.97 -14.13
N ALA A 375 13.01 7.49 -14.62
CA ALA A 375 12.57 7.33 -16.01
C ALA A 375 13.54 7.97 -17.01
N LEU A 376 13.97 9.21 -16.74
CA LEU A 376 14.95 9.92 -17.56
C LEU A 376 16.28 9.19 -17.56
N TRP A 377 16.73 8.72 -16.40
CA TRP A 377 17.95 7.93 -16.28
C TRP A 377 17.86 6.62 -17.08
N PHE A 378 16.77 5.87 -16.91
CA PHE A 378 16.52 4.66 -17.69
C PHE A 378 16.56 4.93 -19.20
N LEU A 379 15.93 6.01 -19.67
CA LEU A 379 15.91 6.42 -21.08
C LEU A 379 17.33 6.73 -21.60
N THR A 380 18.13 7.48 -20.86
CA THR A 380 19.50 7.83 -21.28
C THR A 380 20.39 6.60 -21.40
N GLU A 381 20.28 5.67 -20.46
CA GLU A 381 21.04 4.42 -20.48
C GLU A 381 20.58 3.50 -21.61
N MET A 382 19.27 3.40 -21.81
CA MET A 382 18.70 2.58 -22.89
C MET A 382 19.16 3.08 -24.25
N ARG A 383 19.10 4.40 -24.49
CA ARG A 383 19.60 5.01 -25.73
C ARG A 383 21.08 4.72 -25.94
N THR A 384 21.89 4.88 -24.90
CA THR A 384 23.33 4.60 -24.96
C THR A 384 23.61 3.14 -25.29
N SER A 385 22.79 2.20 -24.79
CA SER A 385 22.96 0.77 -25.10
C SER A 385 22.50 0.40 -26.50
N ILE A 386 21.43 1.03 -27.01
CA ILE A 386 21.00 0.87 -28.41
C ILE A 386 22.08 1.38 -29.36
N ASP A 387 22.64 2.57 -29.10
CA ASP A 387 23.68 3.18 -29.96
C ASP A 387 25.00 2.39 -29.97
N LYS A 388 25.25 1.56 -28.96
CA LYS A 388 26.45 0.71 -28.85
C LYS A 388 26.29 -0.66 -29.53
N GLU A 389 25.06 -1.14 -29.71
CA GLU A 389 24.82 -2.45 -30.27
C GLU A 389 25.04 -2.41 -31.79
N GLN A 390 25.92 -3.28 -32.29
CA GLN A 390 26.24 -3.34 -33.72
C GLN A 390 25.25 -4.20 -34.53
N ASP A 391 24.43 -4.99 -33.83
CA ASP A 391 23.46 -5.90 -34.41
C ASP A 391 22.08 -5.22 -34.46
N ASP A 392 21.64 -4.87 -35.67
CA ASP A 392 20.39 -4.12 -35.90
C ASP A 392 19.17 -4.83 -35.30
N ASP A 393 19.09 -6.16 -35.40
CA ASP A 393 17.96 -6.95 -34.88
C ASP A 393 17.89 -6.85 -33.34
N LYS A 394 19.04 -6.80 -32.67
CA LYS A 394 19.11 -6.63 -31.21
C LYS A 394 18.81 -5.20 -30.78
N ALA A 395 19.29 -4.22 -31.53
CA ALA A 395 19.01 -2.82 -31.28
C ALA A 395 17.49 -2.55 -31.37
N GLU A 396 16.82 -3.08 -32.40
CA GLU A 396 15.37 -2.99 -32.55
C GLU A 396 14.63 -3.67 -31.39
N PHE A 397 15.05 -4.86 -30.98
CA PHE A 397 14.48 -5.55 -29.83
C PHE A 397 14.62 -4.75 -28.52
N LEU A 398 15.79 -4.19 -28.26
CA LEU A 398 16.05 -3.33 -27.10
C LEU A 398 15.20 -2.06 -27.15
N ALA A 399 15.03 -1.46 -28.32
CA ALA A 399 14.17 -0.28 -28.50
C ALA A 399 12.71 -0.58 -28.15
N HIS A 400 12.15 -1.71 -28.61
CA HIS A 400 10.78 -2.11 -28.32
C HIS A 400 10.56 -2.37 -26.82
N ILE A 401 11.46 -3.12 -26.19
CA ILE A 401 11.39 -3.39 -24.74
C ILE A 401 11.58 -2.11 -23.94
N GLY A 402 12.54 -1.28 -24.34
CA GLY A 402 12.80 0.02 -23.74
C GLY A 402 11.59 0.93 -23.79
N ALA A 403 10.90 1.02 -24.93
CA ALA A 403 9.67 1.79 -25.08
C ALA A 403 8.56 1.28 -24.15
N GLY A 404 8.36 -0.05 -24.07
CA GLY A 404 7.37 -0.65 -23.18
C GLY A 404 7.62 -0.33 -21.70
N TYR A 405 8.86 -0.46 -21.22
CA TYR A 405 9.18 -0.13 -19.83
C TYR A 405 9.23 1.39 -19.58
N LEU A 406 9.53 2.21 -20.57
CA LEU A 406 9.43 3.67 -20.44
C LEU A 406 7.97 4.10 -20.18
N VAL A 407 7.01 3.48 -20.87
CA VAL A 407 5.57 3.68 -20.57
C VAL A 407 5.27 3.25 -19.13
N TRP A 408 5.80 2.11 -18.68
CA TRP A 408 5.66 1.66 -17.28
C TRP A 408 6.33 2.61 -16.25
N PHE A 409 7.38 3.32 -16.62
CA PHE A 409 7.99 4.33 -15.75
C PHE A 409 7.09 5.56 -15.59
N VAL A 410 6.53 6.06 -16.69
CA VAL A 410 5.84 7.36 -16.76
C VAL A 410 4.35 7.26 -16.47
N TYR A 411 3.70 6.10 -16.65
CA TYR A 411 2.26 5.97 -16.45
C TYR A 411 1.75 6.42 -15.07
N PRO A 412 2.48 6.28 -13.93
CA PRO A 412 1.95 6.75 -12.64
C PRO A 412 1.70 8.26 -12.65
N SER A 413 2.58 9.04 -13.30
CA SER A 413 2.40 10.49 -13.46
C SER A 413 1.18 10.83 -14.32
N GLY A 414 0.99 10.10 -15.43
CA GLY A 414 -0.20 10.24 -16.28
C GLY A 414 -1.49 9.82 -15.56
N LEU A 415 -1.42 8.76 -14.76
CA LEU A 415 -2.54 8.28 -13.94
C LEU A 415 -2.98 9.35 -12.93
N GLY A 416 -2.04 10.08 -12.32
CA GLY A 416 -2.36 11.18 -11.42
C GLY A 416 -3.21 12.28 -12.06
N VAL A 417 -2.92 12.63 -13.31
CA VAL A 417 -3.72 13.60 -14.07
C VAL A 417 -5.11 13.04 -14.36
N ILE A 418 -5.20 11.79 -14.81
CA ILE A 418 -6.49 11.14 -15.13
C ILE A 418 -7.38 11.06 -13.89
N VAL A 419 -6.81 10.63 -12.76
CA VAL A 419 -7.55 10.44 -11.51
C VAL A 419 -8.03 11.77 -10.90
N SER A 420 -7.39 12.90 -11.24
CA SER A 420 -7.85 14.23 -10.82
C SER A 420 -9.28 14.56 -11.32
N PHE A 421 -9.68 13.98 -12.46
CA PHE A 421 -11.01 14.13 -13.05
C PHE A 421 -12.04 13.12 -12.52
N ILE A 422 -11.60 12.09 -11.83
CA ILE A 422 -12.46 11.03 -11.28
C ILE A 422 -13.00 11.48 -9.93
N SER A 423 -14.24 11.12 -9.58
CA SER A 423 -14.81 11.43 -8.26
C SER A 423 -14.10 10.66 -7.14
N VAL A 424 -13.97 11.28 -5.96
CA VAL A 424 -13.15 10.78 -4.84
C VAL A 424 -13.51 9.34 -4.44
N LEU A 425 -14.81 8.99 -4.50
CA LEU A 425 -15.34 7.67 -4.15
C LEU A 425 -14.82 6.53 -5.03
N TRP A 426 -14.36 6.81 -6.26
CA TRP A 426 -13.87 5.78 -7.18
C TRP A 426 -12.35 5.78 -7.34
N ARG A 427 -11.67 6.84 -6.87
CA ARG A 427 -10.23 7.05 -7.09
C ARG A 427 -9.41 5.91 -6.53
N PHE A 428 -9.67 5.52 -5.28
CA PHE A 428 -8.90 4.48 -4.59
C PHE A 428 -8.87 3.16 -5.38
N LYS A 429 -10.04 2.63 -5.74
CA LYS A 429 -10.15 1.35 -6.49
C LYS A 429 -9.47 1.43 -7.85
N ILE A 430 -9.66 2.54 -8.57
CA ILE A 430 -9.08 2.73 -9.91
C ILE A 430 -7.55 2.80 -9.84
N ILE A 431 -7.01 3.55 -8.87
CA ILE A 431 -5.55 3.59 -8.64
C ILE A 431 -5.05 2.19 -8.30
N LEU A 432 -5.68 1.50 -7.35
CA LEU A 432 -5.28 0.16 -6.92
C LEU A 432 -5.30 -0.85 -8.08
N ALA A 433 -6.37 -0.86 -8.88
CA ALA A 433 -6.54 -1.74 -10.02
C ALA A 433 -5.47 -1.48 -11.09
N ILE A 434 -5.36 -0.24 -11.59
CA ILE A 434 -4.43 0.10 -12.68
C ILE A 434 -2.98 -0.14 -12.25
N THR A 435 -2.60 0.31 -11.04
CA THR A 435 -1.23 0.13 -10.55
C THR A 435 -0.88 -1.34 -10.35
N THR A 436 -1.82 -2.16 -9.86
CA THR A 436 -1.55 -3.58 -9.63
C THR A 436 -1.50 -4.37 -10.93
N ILE A 437 -2.38 -4.07 -11.91
CA ILE A 437 -2.33 -4.64 -13.27
C ILE A 437 -0.99 -4.28 -13.95
N ALA A 438 -0.63 -3.00 -14.00
CA ALA A 438 0.58 -2.54 -14.69
C ALA A 438 1.85 -3.16 -14.09
N ASN A 439 1.94 -3.25 -12.76
CA ASN A 439 3.06 -3.89 -12.08
C ASN A 439 3.12 -5.41 -12.33
N PHE A 440 1.96 -6.07 -12.34
CA PHE A 440 1.89 -7.50 -12.66
C PHE A 440 2.37 -7.76 -14.09
N LEU A 441 1.88 -7.00 -15.07
CA LEU A 441 2.28 -7.13 -16.47
C LEU A 441 3.78 -6.88 -16.66
N ALA A 442 4.34 -5.83 -16.04
CA ALA A 442 5.77 -5.54 -16.11
C ALA A 442 6.62 -6.71 -15.58
N ILE A 443 6.25 -7.28 -14.43
CA ILE A 443 6.98 -8.40 -13.84
C ILE A 443 6.79 -9.69 -14.65
N ALA A 444 5.57 -9.98 -15.11
CA ALA A 444 5.27 -11.13 -15.95
C ALA A 444 6.04 -11.08 -17.28
N CYS A 445 6.15 -9.90 -17.90
CA CYS A 445 6.98 -9.67 -19.08
C CYS A 445 8.45 -10.00 -18.80
N LEU A 446 9.03 -9.62 -17.65
CA LEU A 446 10.40 -9.99 -17.29
C LEU A 446 10.57 -11.50 -17.07
N VAL A 447 9.60 -12.16 -16.42
CA VAL A 447 9.61 -13.63 -16.24
C VAL A 447 9.60 -14.34 -17.59
N HIS A 448 8.76 -13.87 -18.53
CA HIS A 448 8.73 -14.40 -19.89
C HIS A 448 10.03 -14.10 -20.65
N LEU A 449 10.55 -12.88 -20.56
CA LEU A 449 11.78 -12.45 -21.21
C LEU A 449 12.98 -13.29 -20.78
N PHE A 450 13.05 -13.63 -19.49
CA PHE A 450 14.13 -14.43 -18.91
C PHE A 450 13.86 -15.93 -18.90
N TRP A 451 12.81 -16.38 -19.58
CA TRP A 451 12.46 -17.80 -19.63
C TRP A 451 13.57 -18.62 -20.32
N PRO A 452 14.06 -19.72 -19.69
CA PRO A 452 15.29 -20.40 -20.11
C PRO A 452 15.19 -21.15 -21.45
N THR A 453 13.98 -21.45 -21.91
CA THR A 453 13.72 -22.14 -23.18
C THR A 453 13.15 -21.21 -24.26
N GLY A 454 13.07 -19.90 -24.00
CA GLY A 454 12.51 -18.94 -24.96
C GLY A 454 13.45 -18.61 -26.13
N VAL A 455 12.90 -18.08 -27.21
CA VAL A 455 13.66 -17.62 -28.39
C VAL A 455 14.63 -16.49 -28.01
N ASN A 456 14.21 -15.63 -27.07
CA ASN A 456 14.98 -14.50 -26.55
C ASN A 456 16.24 -14.91 -25.77
N LYS A 457 16.38 -16.22 -25.46
CA LYS A 457 17.58 -16.78 -24.82
C LYS A 457 18.87 -16.36 -25.54
N ARG A 458 18.85 -16.24 -26.86
CA ARG A 458 20.03 -15.89 -27.67
C ARG A 458 20.54 -14.48 -27.36
N TYR A 459 19.63 -13.54 -27.10
CA TYR A 459 19.96 -12.15 -26.79
C TYR A 459 20.51 -11.97 -25.37
N PHE A 460 20.12 -12.83 -24.42
CA PHE A 460 20.56 -12.72 -23.01
C PHE A 460 21.59 -13.76 -22.56
N LEU A 461 21.83 -14.84 -23.33
CA LEU A 461 22.79 -15.92 -23.00
C LEU A 461 23.95 -16.08 -23.99
N ALA A 462 24.11 -15.20 -25.00
CA ALA A 462 25.32 -15.23 -25.84
C ALA A 462 26.61 -15.28 -24.99
N ASP A 463 26.60 -14.63 -23.83
CA ASP A 463 27.68 -14.63 -22.84
C ASP A 463 27.90 -15.95 -22.07
N VAL A 464 26.91 -16.84 -21.99
CA VAL A 464 27.10 -18.16 -21.34
C VAL A 464 28.04 -19.05 -22.16
N SER A 465 28.05 -18.86 -23.49
CA SER A 465 28.99 -19.56 -24.38
C SER A 465 30.44 -19.08 -24.20
N PHE A 466 30.62 -17.80 -23.83
CA PHE A 466 31.92 -17.22 -23.51
C PHE A 466 32.40 -17.68 -22.14
N TYR A 467 31.54 -17.65 -21.11
CA TYR A 467 31.90 -18.11 -19.76
C TYR A 467 32.23 -19.60 -19.72
N ARG A 468 31.52 -20.44 -20.47
CA ARG A 468 31.85 -21.88 -20.60
C ARG A 468 33.20 -22.10 -21.29
N ARG A 469 33.56 -21.24 -22.26
CA ARG A 469 34.88 -21.27 -22.91
C ARG A 469 35.98 -20.79 -21.96
N MET A 470 35.74 -19.72 -21.21
CA MET A 470 36.71 -19.15 -20.27
C MET A 470 36.95 -20.05 -19.06
N ASN A 471 35.91 -20.67 -18.49
CA ASN A 471 36.07 -21.66 -17.42
C ASN A 471 36.81 -22.91 -17.89
N ARG A 472 36.62 -23.33 -19.15
CA ARG A 472 37.40 -24.43 -19.75
C ARG A 472 38.86 -24.02 -19.99
N ALA A 473 39.11 -22.77 -20.39
CA ALA A 473 40.46 -22.26 -20.58
C ALA A 473 41.19 -22.17 -19.24
N ASN A 474 40.57 -21.60 -18.20
CA ASN A 474 41.16 -21.55 -16.86
C ASN A 474 41.40 -22.93 -16.25
N SER A 475 40.53 -23.93 -16.51
CA SER A 475 40.76 -25.29 -16.02
C SER A 475 41.91 -25.97 -16.76
N ALA A 476 42.02 -25.76 -18.07
CA ALA A 476 43.12 -26.29 -18.88
C ALA A 476 44.47 -25.66 -18.52
N GLU A 477 44.53 -24.35 -18.29
CA GLU A 477 45.74 -23.66 -17.84
C GLU A 477 46.19 -24.13 -16.44
N MET A 478 45.25 -24.45 -15.55
CA MET A 478 45.56 -25.02 -14.22
C MET A 478 46.06 -26.47 -14.33
N GLU A 479 45.46 -27.28 -15.20
CA GLU A 479 45.94 -28.65 -15.49
C GLU A 479 47.34 -28.66 -16.10
N ASP A 480 47.64 -27.75 -17.03
CA ASP A 480 48.98 -27.62 -17.63
C ASP A 480 50.03 -27.17 -16.60
N PHE A 481 49.65 -26.28 -15.67
CA PHE A 481 50.53 -25.84 -14.58
C PHE A 481 50.79 -26.97 -13.57
N GLU A 482 49.78 -27.76 -13.21
CA GLU A 482 49.95 -28.95 -12.37
C GLU A 482 50.83 -30.01 -13.04
N GLN A 483 50.67 -30.25 -14.35
CA GLN A 483 51.55 -31.17 -15.09
C GLN A 483 53.00 -30.67 -15.16
N LEU A 484 53.23 -29.37 -15.30
CA LEU A 484 54.57 -28.78 -15.27
C LEU A 484 55.23 -28.91 -13.89
N LEU A 485 54.48 -28.77 -12.80
CA LEU A 485 54.99 -28.99 -11.44
C LEU A 485 55.40 -30.45 -11.22
N ILE A 486 54.57 -31.40 -11.65
CA ILE A 486 54.85 -32.84 -11.55
C ILE A 486 56.05 -33.24 -12.42
N ALA A 487 56.17 -32.68 -13.63
CA ALA A 487 57.31 -32.92 -14.52
C ALA A 487 58.64 -32.35 -13.96
N ASN A 488 58.57 -31.27 -13.17
CA ASN A 488 59.75 -30.67 -12.54
C ASN A 488 60.20 -31.45 -11.30
N GLU A 489 59.26 -32.01 -10.52
CA GLU A 489 59.57 -32.94 -9.40
C GLU A 489 60.21 -34.24 -9.91
N MET A 490 59.73 -34.83 -11.02
CA MET A 490 60.36 -36.01 -11.59
C MET A 490 61.78 -35.74 -12.15
N ARG A 491 62.09 -34.49 -12.50
CA ARG A 491 63.41 -34.10 -13.01
C ARG A 491 64.41 -33.84 -11.89
N SER A 492 63.97 -33.37 -10.72
CA SER A 492 64.85 -33.16 -9.56
C SER A 492 65.31 -34.46 -8.90
N ASP A 493 64.56 -35.56 -9.04
CA ASP A 493 64.95 -36.87 -8.51
C ASP A 493 65.95 -37.64 -9.40
N SER A 494 66.32 -37.08 -10.57
CA SER A 494 67.24 -37.70 -11.52
C SER A 494 68.69 -37.17 -11.50
N ASP A 495 68.97 -36.13 -10.71
CA ASP A 495 70.32 -35.56 -10.55
C ASP A 495 70.97 -35.98 -9.22
N PHE A 496 71.28 -37.28 -9.08
CA PHE A 496 72.30 -37.77 -8.15
C PHE A 496 73.48 -38.32 -8.95
N PRO A 497 74.69 -37.73 -8.87
CA PRO A 497 75.89 -38.30 -9.49
C PRO A 497 76.40 -39.51 -8.67
N PRO A 498 77.17 -40.42 -9.27
CA PRO A 498 77.66 -41.62 -8.59
C PRO A 498 78.69 -41.25 -7.50
N GLU A 499 78.61 -41.92 -6.34
CA GLU A 499 79.58 -41.81 -5.25
C GLU A 499 80.96 -42.34 -5.69
N ASP A 500 81.93 -41.44 -5.79
CA ASP A 500 83.37 -41.74 -5.75
C ASP A 500 83.97 -41.01 -4.54
N ASN A 501 84.45 -41.76 -3.53
CA ASN A 501 85.75 -41.46 -2.92
C ASN A 501 86.27 -42.53 -1.93
N PHE A 502 87.43 -43.07 -2.31
CA PHE A 502 88.71 -43.04 -1.60
C PHE A 502 88.93 -43.76 -0.24
N GLN A 503 89.96 -44.61 -0.30
CA GLN A 503 90.74 -45.20 0.80
C GLN A 503 91.45 -44.17 1.67
N GLY A 504 91.63 -44.47 2.96
CA GLY A 504 92.63 -43.80 3.81
C GLY A 504 92.54 -44.09 5.31
N ILE A 505 93.29 -45.13 5.73
CA ILE A 505 93.61 -45.64 7.10
C ILE A 505 92.60 -46.61 7.71
#